data_AF-A0A431LJC1-F1
#
_entry.id   AF-A0A431LJC1-F1
#
_cell.length_a   1.000
_cell.length_b   1.000
_cell.length_c   1.000
_cell.angle_alpha   90.00
_cell.angle_beta   90.00
_cell.angle_gamma   90.00
#
_symmetry.space_group_name_H-M   'P 1'
#
loop_
_entity.id
_entity.type
_entity.pdbx_description
1 polymer ?
#
loop_
_entity_poly.entity_id
_entity_poly.type
_entity_poly.pdbx_seq_one_letter_code
_entity_poly.pdbx_strand_id
1 'polypeptide(L)'
;MRNKFPKANFLISLVSFLIPFTTAFPVSAQSARLVGEVQQARSMEASGNYRSAGEAYYGILENDCIERNDPTASRGFQAALGRRAVACLTVAARQEMQHEDPGGGWEHSEALNMLMNCWRVMSKLEPNNPVWEYLMATRACSEGRYVEARRSLQAALRTTGGQASVRQKAKSLLSHIGRYADNDQAKMIAEDRAAVQYLLSGQMARDFGHVTSSSSSSSSSSSYQPEGISDSERRARDAEAAGDSGAASRFRSGGTTIQDSSRYW
;
A
#
# COMPACT_ATOMS: atom_id res chain seq x y z
N MET A 1 -6.74 -26.07 -11.17
CA MET A 1 -7.74 -25.48 -12.10
C MET A 1 -7.34 -24.03 -12.36
N ARG A 2 -6.72 -23.75 -13.53
CA ARG A 2 -6.33 -22.39 -13.90
C ARG A 2 -7.55 -21.67 -14.48
N ASN A 3 -8.10 -20.70 -13.76
CA ASN A 3 -9.21 -19.87 -14.22
C ASN A 3 -8.76 -19.05 -15.43
N LYS A 4 -9.08 -19.54 -16.64
CA LYS A 4 -8.98 -18.75 -17.88
C LYS A 4 -10.06 -17.68 -17.84
N PHE A 5 -9.72 -16.48 -17.38
CA PHE A 5 -10.57 -15.32 -17.59
C PHE A 5 -10.64 -14.99 -19.09
N PRO A 6 -11.82 -14.69 -19.64
CA PRO A 6 -11.94 -14.27 -21.03
C PRO A 6 -11.24 -12.91 -21.22
N LYS A 7 -10.37 -12.83 -22.23
CA LYS A 7 -9.76 -11.57 -22.69
C LYS A 7 -10.87 -10.63 -23.15
N ALA A 8 -11.29 -9.71 -22.29
CA ALA A 8 -12.29 -8.70 -22.61
C ALA A 8 -11.66 -7.63 -23.52
N ASN A 9 -11.93 -7.71 -24.82
CA ASN A 9 -11.65 -6.63 -25.76
C ASN A 9 -12.59 -5.45 -25.48
N PHE A 10 -12.24 -4.63 -24.48
CA PHE A 10 -12.89 -3.34 -24.23
C PHE A 10 -12.33 -2.31 -25.23
N LEU A 11 -13.05 -2.13 -26.34
CA LEU A 11 -12.92 -0.99 -27.23
C LEU A 11 -13.69 0.19 -26.61
N ILE A 12 -12.97 1.07 -25.93
CA ILE A 12 -13.50 2.37 -25.50
C ILE A 12 -13.25 3.34 -26.65
N SER A 13 -14.31 3.68 -27.39
CA SER A 13 -14.31 4.77 -28.36
C SER A 13 -14.29 6.10 -27.60
N LEU A 14 -13.10 6.62 -27.32
CA LEU A 14 -12.85 7.95 -26.76
C LEU A 14 -12.23 8.82 -27.86
N VAL A 15 -13.07 9.35 -28.75
CA VAL A 15 -12.62 10.27 -29.80
C VAL A 15 -13.32 11.62 -29.62
N SER A 16 -12.48 12.62 -29.35
CA SER A 16 -12.64 14.04 -29.67
C SER A 16 -13.75 14.83 -28.97
N PHE A 17 -13.44 15.35 -27.77
CA PHE A 17 -13.98 16.64 -27.31
C PHE A 17 -12.83 17.66 -27.26
N LEU A 18 -12.59 18.36 -28.37
CA LEU A 18 -11.76 19.55 -28.43
C LEU A 18 -12.64 20.75 -28.08
N ILE A 19 -12.53 21.25 -26.85
CA ILE A 19 -13.19 22.49 -26.44
C ILE A 19 -12.20 23.64 -26.69
N PRO A 20 -12.50 24.60 -27.59
CA PRO A 20 -11.68 25.81 -27.74
C PRO A 20 -11.94 26.76 -26.57
N PHE A 21 -10.87 27.18 -25.88
CA PHE A 21 -10.91 28.19 -24.82
C PHE A 21 -10.31 29.48 -25.38
N THR A 22 -11.14 30.50 -25.66
CA THR A 22 -10.69 31.83 -26.07
C THR A 22 -11.44 32.92 -25.30
N THR A 23 -10.91 33.31 -24.15
CA THR A 23 -11.27 34.57 -23.47
C THR A 23 -10.01 35.13 -22.79
N ALA A 24 -9.62 36.35 -23.16
CA ALA A 24 -8.45 37.04 -22.61
C ALA A 24 -8.79 37.65 -21.24
N PHE A 25 -8.45 36.93 -20.17
CA PHE A 25 -8.42 37.46 -18.81
C PHE A 25 -6.97 37.71 -18.38
N PRO A 26 -6.69 38.66 -17.47
CA PRO A 26 -5.36 38.84 -16.91
C PRO A 26 -4.92 37.53 -16.23
N VAL A 27 -3.97 36.86 -16.88
CA VAL A 27 -3.47 35.55 -16.48
C VAL A 27 -2.57 35.77 -15.26
N SER A 28 -2.97 35.28 -14.08
CA SER A 28 -2.09 35.26 -12.91
C SER A 28 -0.83 34.45 -13.24
N ALA A 29 0.31 34.75 -12.59
CA ALA A 29 1.54 33.98 -12.80
C ALA A 29 1.34 32.46 -12.59
N GLN A 30 0.45 32.09 -11.66
CA GLN A 30 0.03 30.72 -11.42
C GLN A 30 -0.74 30.11 -12.60
N SER A 31 -1.65 30.88 -13.21
CA SER A 31 -2.38 30.44 -14.41
C SER A 31 -1.43 30.25 -15.60
N ALA A 32 -0.42 31.11 -15.77
CA ALA A 32 0.58 30.97 -16.83
C ALA A 32 1.43 29.71 -16.65
N ARG A 33 1.85 29.42 -15.40
CA ARG A 33 2.56 28.19 -15.05
C ARG A 33 1.72 26.95 -15.36
N LEU A 34 0.47 26.92 -14.91
CA LEU A 34 -0.46 25.81 -15.14
C LEU A 34 -0.67 25.54 -16.64
N VAL A 35 -0.81 26.60 -17.44
CA VAL A 35 -0.91 26.48 -18.91
C VAL A 35 0.34 25.85 -19.50
N GLY A 36 1.53 26.25 -19.04
CA GLY A 36 2.81 25.66 -19.46
C GLY A 36 2.91 24.16 -19.14
N GLU A 37 2.56 23.77 -17.92
CA GLU A 37 2.59 22.36 -17.47
C GLU A 37 1.59 21.51 -18.27
N VAL A 38 0.38 22.02 -18.54
CA VAL A 38 -0.62 21.32 -19.39
C VAL A 38 -0.15 21.20 -20.84
N GLN A 39 0.48 22.24 -21.40
CA GLN A 39 1.05 22.18 -22.75
C GLN A 39 2.18 21.14 -22.84
N GLN A 40 3.02 21.06 -21.81
CA GLN A 40 4.07 20.05 -21.72
C GLN A 40 3.49 18.64 -21.61
N ALA A 41 2.47 18.41 -20.78
CA ALA A 41 1.79 17.11 -20.70
C ALA A 41 1.16 16.70 -22.05
N ARG A 42 0.59 17.67 -22.78
CA ARG A 42 0.05 17.43 -24.14
C ARG A 42 1.13 17.08 -25.15
N SER A 43 2.32 17.69 -25.09
CA SER A 43 3.40 17.37 -26.02
C SER A 43 3.94 15.96 -25.76
N MET A 44 4.03 15.53 -24.50
CA MET A 44 4.36 14.13 -24.14
C MET A 44 3.29 13.15 -24.64
N GLU A 45 2.02 13.51 -24.55
CA GLU A 45 0.94 12.67 -25.06
C GLU A 45 1.00 12.56 -26.60
N ALA A 46 1.28 13.67 -27.29
CA ALA A 46 1.39 13.70 -28.75
C ALA A 46 2.61 12.90 -29.28
N SER A 47 3.68 12.78 -28.49
CA SER A 47 4.83 11.95 -28.82
C SER A 47 4.64 10.46 -28.51
N GLY A 48 3.47 10.09 -27.95
CA GLY A 48 3.15 8.71 -27.56
C GLY A 48 3.73 8.29 -26.22
N ASN A 49 4.34 9.20 -25.46
CA ASN A 49 4.80 8.93 -24.09
C ASN A 49 3.63 9.07 -23.10
N TYR A 50 2.70 8.11 -23.16
CA TYR A 50 1.48 8.12 -22.35
C TYR A 50 1.74 7.99 -20.85
N ARG A 51 2.83 7.34 -20.43
CA ARG A 51 3.17 7.22 -19.01
C ARG A 51 3.52 8.59 -18.43
N SER A 52 4.52 9.27 -18.98
CA SER A 52 4.92 10.59 -18.49
C SER A 52 3.82 11.64 -18.68
N ALA A 53 3.03 11.56 -19.75
CA ALA A 53 1.87 12.43 -19.92
C ALA A 53 0.81 12.22 -18.82
N GLY A 54 0.50 10.96 -18.51
CA GLY A 54 -0.43 10.59 -17.44
C GLY A 54 0.04 11.06 -16.06
N GLU A 55 1.33 10.84 -15.76
CA GLU A 55 2.00 11.33 -14.55
C GLU A 55 1.92 12.86 -14.44
N ALA A 56 2.21 13.58 -15.53
CA ALA A 56 2.15 15.04 -15.54
C ALA A 56 0.72 15.55 -15.30
N TYR A 57 -0.29 15.01 -15.98
CA TYR A 57 -1.68 15.39 -15.75
C TYR A 57 -2.15 15.08 -14.32
N TYR A 58 -1.76 13.92 -13.78
CA TYR A 58 -2.09 13.53 -12.41
C TYR A 58 -1.40 14.46 -11.39
N GLY A 59 -0.12 14.77 -11.59
CA GLY A 59 0.63 15.67 -10.72
C GLY A 59 0.06 17.10 -10.67
N ILE A 60 -0.39 17.63 -11.81
CA ILE A 60 -1.10 18.92 -11.87
C ILE A 60 -2.41 18.85 -11.07
N LEU A 61 -3.16 17.74 -11.23
CA LEU A 61 -4.43 17.54 -10.53
C LEU A 61 -4.24 17.42 -9.01
N GLU A 62 -3.26 16.63 -8.56
CA GLU A 62 -3.03 16.40 -7.14
C GLU A 62 -2.46 17.64 -6.45
N ASN A 63 -1.35 18.18 -6.97
CA ASN A 63 -0.60 19.26 -6.30
C ASN A 63 -1.30 20.63 -6.42
N ASP A 64 -1.81 20.98 -7.60
CA ASP A 64 -2.28 22.34 -7.85
C ASP A 64 -3.80 22.48 -7.67
N CYS A 65 -4.57 21.43 -7.97
CA CYS A 65 -6.03 21.52 -7.90
C CYS A 65 -6.61 21.06 -6.55
N ILE A 66 -6.04 20.01 -5.95
CA ILE A 66 -6.61 19.40 -4.74
C ILE A 66 -5.92 19.91 -3.48
N GLU A 67 -4.60 19.81 -3.40
CA GLU A 67 -3.87 20.17 -2.17
C GLU A 67 -3.91 21.67 -1.90
N ARG A 68 -3.74 22.50 -2.94
CA ARG A 68 -3.78 23.96 -2.81
C ARG A 68 -5.19 24.54 -2.73
N ASN A 69 -6.21 23.71 -2.96
CA ASN A 69 -7.62 24.12 -3.04
C ASN A 69 -7.79 25.42 -3.86
N ASP A 70 -7.11 25.49 -5.01
CA ASP A 70 -7.03 26.72 -5.80
C ASP A 70 -8.44 27.11 -6.28
N PRO A 71 -9.00 28.24 -5.79
CA PRO A 71 -10.35 28.66 -6.15
C PRO A 71 -10.47 29.03 -7.63
N THR A 72 -9.35 29.23 -8.34
CA THR A 72 -9.34 29.60 -9.75
C THR A 72 -9.55 28.40 -10.68
N ALA A 73 -9.21 27.19 -10.23
CA ALA A 73 -9.39 25.98 -11.02
C ALA A 73 -10.85 25.51 -10.96
N SER A 74 -11.62 25.78 -12.01
CA SER A 74 -12.99 25.28 -12.09
C SER A 74 -13.04 23.75 -11.96
N ARG A 75 -14.04 23.21 -11.25
CA ARG A 75 -14.24 21.75 -11.13
C ARG A 75 -14.30 21.05 -12.50
N GLY A 76 -14.84 21.71 -13.53
CA GLY A 76 -14.88 21.18 -14.89
C GLY A 76 -13.48 20.99 -15.49
N PHE A 77 -12.57 21.93 -15.25
CA PHE A 77 -11.17 21.82 -15.66
C PHE A 77 -10.45 20.69 -14.91
N GLN A 78 -10.62 20.60 -13.59
CA GLN A 78 -10.05 19.52 -12.76
C GLN A 78 -10.52 18.13 -13.26
N ALA A 79 -11.82 17.98 -13.51
CA ALA A 79 -12.37 16.74 -14.04
C ALA A 79 -11.88 16.42 -15.45
N ALA A 80 -11.62 17.43 -16.29
CA ALA A 80 -11.05 17.24 -17.62
C ALA A 80 -9.58 16.76 -17.54
N LEU A 81 -8.76 17.36 -16.68
CA LEU A 81 -7.39 16.91 -16.41
C LEU A 81 -7.37 15.48 -15.91
N GLY A 82 -8.17 15.15 -14.89
CA GLY A 82 -8.21 13.81 -14.34
C GLY A 82 -8.71 12.75 -15.32
N ARG A 83 -9.71 13.06 -16.16
CA ARG A 83 -10.09 12.16 -17.27
C ARG A 83 -8.95 11.93 -18.26
N ARG A 84 -8.15 12.95 -18.57
CA ARG A 84 -7.01 12.83 -19.47
C ARG A 84 -5.88 12.01 -18.84
N ALA A 85 -5.60 12.22 -17.56
CA ALA A 85 -4.67 11.40 -16.79
C ALA A 85 -5.08 9.92 -16.81
N VAL A 86 -6.35 9.62 -16.48
CA VAL A 86 -6.91 8.26 -16.56
C VAL A 86 -6.72 7.65 -17.94
N ALA A 87 -7.02 8.38 -19.01
CA ALA A 87 -6.88 7.89 -20.38
C ALA A 87 -5.42 7.52 -20.70
N CYS A 88 -4.47 8.41 -20.41
CA CYS A 88 -3.05 8.18 -20.67
C CYS A 88 -2.51 7.01 -19.83
N LEU A 89 -2.78 6.99 -18.53
CA LEU A 89 -2.36 5.92 -17.62
C LEU A 89 -2.99 4.56 -17.98
N THR A 90 -4.20 4.53 -18.52
CA THR A 90 -4.81 3.29 -19.03
C THR A 90 -4.04 2.73 -20.23
N VAL A 91 -3.60 3.60 -21.14
CA VAL A 91 -2.78 3.18 -22.29
C VAL A 91 -1.41 2.71 -21.82
N ALA A 92 -0.75 3.46 -20.92
CA ALA A 92 0.54 3.09 -20.34
C ALA A 92 0.48 1.75 -19.60
N ALA A 93 -0.50 1.56 -18.72
CA ALA A 93 -0.68 0.29 -18.00
C ALA A 93 -0.93 -0.89 -18.97
N ARG A 94 -1.66 -0.66 -20.08
CA ARG A 94 -1.81 -1.69 -21.11
C ARG A 94 -0.50 -2.02 -21.83
N GLN A 95 0.33 -1.01 -22.11
CA GLN A 95 1.63 -1.23 -22.75
C GLN A 95 2.57 -2.00 -21.82
N GLU A 96 2.66 -1.61 -20.55
CA GLU A 96 3.39 -2.37 -19.53
C GLU A 96 2.88 -3.82 -19.48
N MET A 97 1.55 -4.00 -19.48
CA MET A 97 0.93 -5.32 -19.51
C MET A 97 1.22 -6.18 -20.76
N GLN A 98 1.67 -5.57 -21.85
CA GLN A 98 2.05 -6.28 -23.07
C GLN A 98 3.53 -6.64 -23.12
N HIS A 99 4.36 -5.91 -22.37
CA HIS A 99 5.82 -6.05 -22.39
C HIS A 99 6.35 -6.98 -21.29
N GLU A 100 5.68 -7.08 -20.13
CA GLU A 100 6.15 -8.02 -19.11
C GLU A 100 5.79 -9.46 -19.48
N ASP A 101 6.71 -10.37 -19.18
CA ASP A 101 6.47 -11.80 -19.33
C ASP A 101 5.25 -12.21 -18.51
N PRO A 102 4.39 -13.12 -19.00
CA PRO A 102 3.16 -13.53 -18.33
C PRO A 102 3.36 -14.18 -16.94
N GLY A 103 4.61 -14.37 -16.49
CA GLY A 103 4.98 -14.79 -15.15
C GLY A 103 5.50 -13.68 -14.22
N GLY A 104 5.79 -12.48 -14.74
CA GLY A 104 6.12 -11.29 -13.95
C GLY A 104 4.85 -10.73 -13.32
N GLY A 105 4.83 -10.63 -11.99
CA GLY A 105 3.64 -10.15 -11.28
C GLY A 105 3.35 -8.69 -11.63
N TRP A 106 2.25 -8.45 -12.35
CA TRP A 106 1.68 -7.12 -12.69
C TRP A 106 1.42 -6.21 -11.48
N GLU A 107 1.60 -6.73 -10.27
CA GLU A 107 1.44 -6.04 -8.99
C GLU A 107 2.41 -4.85 -8.84
N HIS A 108 3.48 -4.80 -9.65
CA HIS A 108 4.50 -3.74 -9.61
C HIS A 108 4.36 -2.70 -10.73
N SER A 109 3.28 -2.74 -11.54
CA SER A 109 3.05 -1.70 -12.55
C SER A 109 2.80 -0.35 -11.87
N GLU A 110 3.78 0.55 -12.00
CA GLU A 110 3.68 1.92 -11.49
C GLU A 110 2.51 2.67 -12.15
N ALA A 111 2.29 2.47 -13.47
CA ALA A 111 1.18 3.08 -14.19
C ALA A 111 -0.17 2.61 -13.65
N LEU A 112 -0.32 1.33 -13.32
CA LEU A 112 -1.56 0.79 -12.74
C LEU A 112 -1.81 1.35 -11.33
N ASN A 113 -0.77 1.43 -10.50
CA ASN A 113 -0.88 2.02 -9.15
C ASN A 113 -1.30 3.49 -9.22
N MET A 114 -0.69 4.26 -10.13
CA MET A 114 -1.07 5.66 -10.34
C MET A 114 -2.48 5.80 -10.90
N LEU A 115 -2.89 4.92 -11.82
CA LEU A 115 -4.25 4.88 -12.35
C LEU A 115 -5.29 4.65 -11.24
N MET A 116 -5.01 3.78 -10.28
CA MET A 116 -5.88 3.54 -9.12
C MET A 116 -6.00 4.77 -8.22
N ASN A 117 -4.89 5.47 -7.97
CA ASN A 117 -4.92 6.73 -7.22
C ASN A 117 -5.74 7.79 -7.96
N CYS A 118 -5.58 7.87 -9.29
CA CYS A 118 -6.36 8.77 -10.13
C CYS A 118 -7.87 8.46 -10.08
N TRP A 119 -8.29 7.18 -10.08
CA TRP A 119 -9.71 6.83 -9.90
C TRP A 119 -10.27 7.29 -8.55
N ARG A 120 -9.48 7.16 -7.48
CA ARG A 120 -9.87 7.61 -6.13
C ARG A 120 -10.01 9.13 -6.05
N VAL A 121 -9.13 9.86 -6.73
CA VAL A 121 -9.25 11.31 -6.87
C VAL A 121 -10.51 11.67 -7.68
N MET A 122 -10.72 11.00 -8.80
CA MET A 122 -11.86 11.25 -9.68
C MET A 122 -13.21 10.91 -9.04
N SER A 123 -13.29 9.91 -8.17
CA SER A 123 -14.52 9.61 -7.43
C SER A 123 -14.92 10.74 -6.47
N LYS A 124 -13.95 11.46 -5.91
CA LYS A 124 -14.20 12.66 -5.09
C LYS A 124 -14.62 13.86 -5.93
N LEU A 125 -14.00 14.05 -7.10
CA LEU A 125 -14.31 15.16 -8.01
C LEU A 125 -15.67 14.98 -8.70
N GLU A 126 -16.04 13.73 -9.00
CA GLU A 126 -17.27 13.38 -9.70
C GLU A 126 -18.09 12.33 -8.93
N PRO A 127 -18.65 12.68 -7.76
CA PRO A 127 -19.37 11.73 -6.92
C PRO A 127 -20.61 11.11 -7.59
N ASN A 128 -21.15 11.80 -8.61
CA ASN A 128 -22.33 11.36 -9.38
C ASN A 128 -21.97 10.50 -10.60
N ASN A 129 -20.69 10.16 -10.80
CA ASN A 129 -20.24 9.33 -11.90
C ASN A 129 -19.95 7.89 -11.42
N PRO A 130 -20.79 6.90 -11.78
CA PRO A 130 -20.63 5.52 -11.33
C PRO A 130 -19.43 4.80 -11.95
N VAL A 131 -18.78 5.39 -12.97
CA VAL A 131 -17.62 4.79 -13.65
C VAL A 131 -16.48 4.53 -12.67
N TRP A 132 -16.21 5.46 -11.75
CA TRP A 132 -15.05 5.36 -10.86
C TRP A 132 -15.17 4.18 -9.89
N GLU A 133 -16.33 4.04 -9.26
CA GLU A 133 -16.64 2.89 -8.39
C GLU A 133 -16.64 1.56 -9.14
N TYR A 134 -17.16 1.55 -10.38
CA TYR A 134 -17.13 0.36 -11.23
C TYR A 134 -15.71 -0.09 -11.61
N LEU A 135 -14.81 0.86 -11.91
CA LEU A 135 -13.41 0.57 -12.23
C LEU A 135 -12.65 0.03 -11.01
N MET A 136 -12.84 0.66 -9.84
CA MET A 136 -12.28 0.17 -8.57
C MET A 136 -12.76 -1.25 -8.26
N ALA A 137 -14.05 -1.53 -8.44
CA ALA A 137 -14.59 -2.87 -8.25
C ALA A 137 -13.98 -3.90 -9.21
N THR A 138 -13.80 -3.53 -10.49
CA THR A 138 -13.21 -4.43 -11.49
C THR A 138 -11.78 -4.81 -11.11
N ARG A 139 -11.01 -3.85 -10.58
CA ARG A 139 -9.66 -4.13 -10.06
C ARG A 139 -9.71 -5.05 -8.84
N ALA A 140 -10.55 -4.74 -7.85
CA ALA A 140 -10.69 -5.59 -6.67
C ALA A 140 -11.10 -7.04 -7.04
N CYS A 141 -11.96 -7.23 -8.05
CA CYS A 141 -12.26 -8.55 -8.59
C CYS A 141 -11.03 -9.27 -9.15
N SER A 142 -10.16 -8.55 -9.88
CA SER A 142 -8.95 -9.14 -10.47
C SER A 142 -7.93 -9.60 -9.42
N GLU A 143 -7.96 -9.00 -8.23
CA GLU A 143 -7.12 -9.37 -7.09
C GLU A 143 -7.80 -10.39 -6.16
N GLY A 144 -9.02 -10.85 -6.48
CA GLY A 144 -9.78 -11.76 -5.64
C GLY A 144 -10.40 -11.12 -4.39
N ARG A 145 -10.37 -9.79 -4.25
CA ARG A 145 -10.98 -9.05 -3.13
C ARG A 145 -12.49 -8.86 -3.35
N TYR A 146 -13.24 -9.96 -3.40
CA TYR A 146 -14.65 -9.94 -3.82
C TYR A 146 -15.58 -9.16 -2.88
N VAL A 147 -15.29 -9.13 -1.57
CA VAL A 147 -16.09 -8.36 -0.59
C VAL A 147 -16.02 -6.85 -0.87
N GLU A 148 -14.82 -6.34 -1.15
CA GLU A 148 -14.60 -4.93 -1.50
C GLU A 148 -15.20 -4.60 -2.86
N ALA A 149 -14.98 -5.47 -3.86
CA ALA A 149 -15.58 -5.31 -5.18
C ALA A 149 -17.10 -5.19 -5.11
N ARG A 150 -17.75 -6.05 -4.30
CA ARG A 150 -19.20 -6.00 -4.08
C ARG A 150 -19.64 -4.66 -3.48
N ARG A 151 -18.90 -4.11 -2.52
CA ARG A 151 -19.21 -2.81 -1.91
C ARG A 151 -19.16 -1.68 -2.95
N SER A 152 -18.09 -1.63 -3.75
CA SER A 152 -17.95 -0.62 -4.81
C SER A 152 -19.00 -0.78 -5.92
N LEU A 153 -19.38 -2.01 -6.31
CA LEU A 153 -20.47 -2.22 -7.26
C LEU A 153 -21.82 -1.73 -6.71
N GLN A 154 -22.11 -1.99 -5.45
CA GLN A 154 -23.31 -1.46 -4.81
C GLN A 154 -23.30 0.08 -4.75
N ALA A 155 -22.14 0.69 -4.48
CA ALA A 155 -21.98 2.14 -4.54
C ALA A 155 -22.27 2.67 -5.96
N ALA A 156 -21.66 2.08 -6.99
CA ALA A 156 -21.89 2.43 -8.39
C ALA A 156 -23.37 2.33 -8.82
N LEU A 157 -24.13 1.38 -8.25
CA LEU A 157 -25.56 1.21 -8.52
C LEU A 157 -26.44 2.23 -7.79
N ARG A 158 -26.00 2.73 -6.63
CA ARG A 158 -26.71 3.76 -5.86
C ARG A 158 -26.47 5.17 -6.41
N THR A 159 -25.35 5.40 -7.08
CA THR A 159 -24.99 6.70 -7.65
C THR A 159 -26.05 7.20 -8.65
N THR A 160 -26.58 8.39 -8.38
CA THR A 160 -27.54 9.08 -9.26
C THR A 160 -26.79 9.80 -10.37
N GLY A 161 -26.72 9.19 -11.54
CA GLY A 161 -26.10 9.81 -12.72
C GLY A 161 -25.31 8.83 -13.57
N GLY A 162 -24.61 9.37 -14.58
CA GLY A 162 -23.75 8.63 -15.48
C GLY A 162 -24.46 7.73 -16.49
N GLN A 163 -23.66 6.96 -17.23
CA GLN A 163 -24.16 6.14 -18.32
C GLN A 163 -24.91 4.89 -17.80
N ALA A 164 -26.11 4.64 -18.32
CA ALA A 164 -26.90 3.46 -17.96
C ALA A 164 -26.16 2.13 -18.25
N SER A 165 -25.30 2.12 -19.28
CA SER A 165 -24.44 0.99 -19.64
C SER A 165 -23.50 0.56 -18.51
N VAL A 166 -22.94 1.52 -17.76
CA VAL A 166 -22.03 1.25 -16.63
C VAL A 166 -22.78 0.57 -15.50
N ARG A 167 -23.99 1.04 -15.18
CA ARG A 167 -24.84 0.40 -14.17
C ARG A 167 -25.25 -1.01 -14.59
N GLN A 168 -25.58 -1.23 -15.85
CA GLN A 168 -25.89 -2.57 -16.34
C GLN A 168 -24.69 -3.51 -16.22
N LYS A 169 -23.49 -3.05 -16.58
CA LYS A 169 -22.24 -3.80 -16.38
C LYS A 169 -21.98 -4.07 -14.90
N ALA A 170 -22.23 -3.10 -14.02
CA ALA A 170 -22.07 -3.28 -12.58
C ALA A 170 -23.05 -4.32 -12.02
N LYS A 171 -24.32 -4.33 -12.44
CA LYS A 171 -25.30 -5.37 -12.08
C LYS A 171 -24.84 -6.76 -12.53
N SER A 172 -24.39 -6.87 -13.78
CA SER A 172 -23.89 -8.12 -14.34
C SER A 172 -22.70 -8.64 -13.54
N LEU A 173 -21.69 -7.79 -13.30
CA LEU A 173 -20.51 -8.18 -12.53
C LEU A 173 -20.88 -8.58 -11.09
N LEU A 174 -21.76 -7.82 -10.45
CA LEU A 174 -22.24 -8.11 -9.10
C LEU A 174 -22.92 -9.49 -9.02
N SER A 175 -23.72 -9.85 -10.03
CA SER A 175 -24.36 -11.16 -10.11
C SER A 175 -23.35 -12.30 -10.24
N HIS A 176 -22.22 -12.06 -10.92
CA HIS A 176 -21.15 -13.05 -11.07
C HIS A 176 -20.32 -13.22 -9.79
N ILE A 177 -20.02 -12.13 -9.08
CA ILE A 177 -19.14 -12.19 -7.91
C ILE A 177 -19.85 -12.47 -6.59
N GLY A 178 -21.18 -12.39 -6.55
CA GLY A 178 -21.97 -12.46 -5.31
C GLY A 178 -21.64 -13.68 -4.44
N ARG A 179 -21.62 -14.88 -5.02
CA ARG A 179 -21.30 -16.12 -4.29
C ARG A 179 -19.89 -16.14 -3.71
N TYR A 180 -18.91 -15.60 -4.43
CA TYR A 180 -17.53 -15.53 -3.95
C TYR A 180 -17.41 -14.53 -2.80
N ALA A 181 -18.05 -13.36 -2.93
CA ALA A 181 -18.08 -12.35 -1.88
C ALA A 181 -18.79 -12.84 -0.60
N ASP A 182 -19.86 -13.63 -0.72
CA ASP A 182 -20.57 -14.21 0.42
C ASP A 182 -19.69 -15.23 1.17
N ASN A 183 -19.00 -16.10 0.42
CA ASN A 183 -18.07 -17.07 1.00
C ASN A 183 -16.89 -16.40 1.72
N ASP A 184 -16.28 -15.38 1.10
CA ASP A 184 -15.16 -14.65 1.69
C ASP A 184 -15.61 -13.88 2.93
N GLN A 185 -16.80 -13.26 2.89
CA GLN A 185 -17.35 -12.58 4.06
C GLN A 185 -17.62 -13.57 5.21
N ALA A 186 -18.15 -14.76 4.92
CA ALA A 186 -18.38 -15.77 5.94
C ALA A 186 -17.08 -16.23 6.61
N LYS A 187 -15.99 -16.37 5.84
CA LYS A 187 -14.65 -16.67 6.38
C LYS A 187 -14.15 -15.56 7.29
N MET A 188 -14.22 -14.30 6.86
CA MET A 188 -13.83 -13.16 7.70
C MET A 188 -14.59 -13.13 9.03
N ILE A 189 -15.91 -13.32 9.01
CA ILE A 189 -16.74 -13.36 10.22
C ILE A 189 -16.35 -14.54 11.14
N ALA A 190 -16.04 -15.70 10.57
CA ALA A 190 -15.61 -16.87 11.33
C ALA A 190 -14.23 -16.65 11.98
N GLU A 191 -13.29 -16.05 11.26
CA GLU A 191 -11.97 -15.67 11.75
C GLU A 191 -12.05 -14.63 12.87
N ASP A 192 -12.83 -13.55 12.67
CA ASP A 192 -13.07 -12.53 13.69
C ASP A 192 -13.68 -13.15 14.96
N ARG A 193 -14.65 -14.05 14.81
CA ARG A 193 -15.26 -14.76 15.94
C ARG A 193 -14.25 -15.65 16.66
N ALA A 194 -13.40 -16.36 15.92
CA ALA A 194 -12.34 -17.19 16.50
C ALA A 194 -11.31 -16.34 17.25
N ALA A 195 -10.92 -15.19 16.70
CA ALA A 195 -10.01 -14.25 17.35
C ALA A 195 -10.59 -13.69 18.66
N VAL A 196 -11.87 -13.29 18.65
CA VAL A 196 -12.57 -12.84 19.86
C VAL A 196 -12.65 -13.96 20.90
N GLN A 197 -12.96 -15.20 20.49
CA GLN A 197 -13.00 -16.34 21.39
C GLN A 197 -11.62 -16.65 21.98
N TYR A 198 -10.56 -16.56 21.19
CA TYR A 198 -9.18 -16.74 21.63
C TYR A 198 -8.80 -15.69 22.69
N LEU A 199 -9.14 -14.41 22.46
CA LEU A 199 -8.95 -13.32 23.43
C LEU A 199 -9.71 -13.59 24.74
N LEU A 200 -11.00 -13.97 24.66
CA LEU A 200 -11.84 -14.21 25.83
C LEU A 200 -11.44 -15.48 26.62
N SER A 201 -10.87 -16.49 25.96
CA SER A 201 -10.47 -17.75 26.60
C SER A 201 -9.24 -17.62 27.51
N GLY A 202 -8.56 -16.46 27.49
CA GLY A 202 -7.28 -16.27 28.16
C GLY A 202 -6.15 -17.14 27.60
N GLN A 203 -6.35 -17.79 26.44
CA GLN A 203 -5.28 -18.54 25.75
C GLN A 203 -4.14 -17.61 25.35
N MET A 204 -4.43 -16.39 24.92
CA MET A 204 -3.40 -15.38 24.66
C MET A 204 -2.47 -15.19 25.86
N ALA A 205 -3.00 -15.05 27.08
CA ALA A 205 -2.20 -14.89 28.29
C ALA A 205 -1.32 -16.12 28.58
N ARG A 206 -1.82 -17.33 28.28
CA ARG A 206 -1.05 -18.58 28.41
C ARG A 206 0.07 -18.68 27.37
N ASP A 207 -0.22 -18.35 26.13
CA ASP A 207 0.76 -18.40 25.04
C ASP A 207 1.88 -17.37 25.26
N PHE A 208 1.56 -16.16 25.75
CA PHE A 208 2.58 -15.18 26.18
C PHE A 208 3.41 -15.67 27.37
N GLY A 209 2.82 -16.37 28.34
CA GLY A 209 3.54 -16.99 29.45
C GLY A 209 4.50 -18.09 28.99
N HIS A 210 4.12 -18.89 27.99
CA HIS A 210 4.98 -19.91 27.40
C HIS A 210 6.12 -19.34 26.57
N VAL A 211 5.90 -18.28 25.80
CA VAL A 211 6.96 -17.61 25.03
C VAL A 211 8.00 -17.02 25.97
N THR A 212 7.59 -16.30 27.03
CA THR A 212 8.52 -15.71 28.01
C THR A 212 9.32 -16.78 28.77
N SER A 213 8.67 -17.89 29.12
CA SER A 213 9.31 -19.05 29.77
C SER A 213 10.27 -19.81 28.83
N SER A 214 9.94 -19.90 27.53
CA SER A 214 10.80 -20.54 26.52
C SER A 214 12.02 -19.67 26.17
N SER A 215 11.84 -18.34 26.13
CA SER A 215 12.96 -17.40 25.94
C SER A 215 13.92 -17.37 27.14
N SER A 216 13.42 -17.53 28.37
CA SER A 216 14.29 -17.62 29.55
C SER A 216 14.99 -18.98 29.67
N SER A 217 14.40 -20.05 29.13
CA SER A 217 15.05 -21.38 29.06
C SER A 217 16.08 -21.49 27.91
N SER A 218 15.94 -20.70 26.85
CA SER A 218 16.85 -20.69 25.70
C SER A 218 18.02 -19.71 25.86
N SER A 219 17.97 -18.83 26.86
CA SER A 219 19.03 -17.86 27.17
C SER A 219 20.17 -18.45 28.00
N SER A 220 20.10 -19.73 28.39
CA SER A 220 21.10 -20.41 29.22
C SER A 220 22.15 -21.21 28.43
N SER A 221 22.17 -21.16 27.10
CA SER A 221 23.11 -21.97 26.30
C SER A 221 23.54 -21.32 24.98
N SER A 222 23.75 -20.01 24.95
CA SER A 222 24.51 -19.38 23.87
C SER A 222 25.63 -18.56 24.50
N SER A 223 26.75 -19.23 24.73
CA SER A 223 28.02 -18.65 25.15
C SER A 223 28.53 -17.72 24.05
N TYR A 224 28.00 -16.50 23.99
CA TYR A 224 28.77 -15.39 23.46
C TYR A 224 29.93 -15.17 24.43
N GLN A 225 31.10 -15.70 24.08
CA GLN A 225 32.38 -15.31 24.67
C GLN A 225 32.74 -13.97 24.00
N PRO A 226 32.55 -12.81 24.67
CA PRO A 226 33.24 -11.61 24.23
C PRO A 226 34.73 -11.88 24.40
N GLU A 227 35.44 -12.10 23.28
CA GLU A 227 36.89 -12.14 23.29
C GLU A 227 37.39 -10.83 23.91
N GLY A 228 37.99 -10.93 25.10
CA GLY A 228 38.63 -9.79 25.76
C GLY A 228 38.36 -9.62 27.26
N ILE A 229 37.44 -10.38 27.87
CA ILE A 229 37.28 -10.34 29.34
C ILE A 229 38.22 -11.36 29.97
N SER A 230 39.21 -10.90 30.74
CA SER A 230 40.11 -11.78 31.48
C SER A 230 39.33 -12.62 32.49
N ASP A 231 39.78 -13.86 32.73
CA ASP A 231 39.15 -14.77 33.71
C ASP A 231 39.04 -14.16 35.11
N SER A 232 39.95 -13.26 35.47
CA SER A 232 39.90 -12.49 36.71
C SER A 232 38.69 -11.56 36.80
N GLU A 233 38.35 -10.86 35.72
CA GLU A 233 37.20 -9.95 35.69
C GLU A 233 35.87 -10.73 35.70
N ARG A 234 35.85 -11.91 35.07
CA ARG A 234 34.68 -12.80 35.14
C ARG A 234 34.42 -13.26 36.58
N ARG A 235 35.46 -13.74 37.30
CA ARG A 235 35.34 -14.14 38.72
C ARG A 235 35.00 -12.98 39.64
N ALA A 236 35.46 -11.77 39.33
CA ALA A 236 35.09 -10.58 40.08
C ALA A 236 33.59 -10.29 40.02
N ARG A 237 33.00 -10.37 38.82
CA ARG A 237 31.55 -10.15 38.65
C ARG A 237 30.71 -11.23 39.33
N ASP A 238 31.14 -12.48 39.28
CA ASP A 238 30.45 -13.58 39.97
C ASP A 238 30.47 -13.37 41.50
N ALA A 239 31.60 -12.88 42.04
CA ALA A 239 31.70 -12.52 43.45
C ALA A 239 30.84 -11.31 43.84
N GLU A 240 30.74 -10.28 42.98
CA GLU A 240 29.82 -9.15 43.20
C GLU A 240 28.35 -9.60 43.19
N ALA A 241 27.98 -10.49 42.27
CA ALA A 241 26.63 -11.05 42.21
C ALA A 241 26.28 -11.88 43.46
N ALA A 242 27.29 -12.52 44.08
CA ALA A 242 27.15 -13.21 45.36
C ALA A 242 27.18 -12.28 46.59
N GLY A 243 27.38 -10.97 46.40
CA GLY A 243 27.46 -9.98 47.47
C GLY A 243 28.81 -9.93 48.20
N ASP A 244 29.83 -10.65 47.71
CA ASP A 244 31.18 -10.64 48.30
C ASP A 244 32.09 -9.64 47.58
N SER A 245 31.91 -8.37 47.95
CA SER A 245 32.68 -7.24 47.41
C SER A 245 34.18 -7.32 47.74
N GLY A 246 34.54 -8.04 48.81
CA GLY A 246 35.93 -8.27 49.20
C GLY A 246 36.64 -9.24 48.24
N ALA A 247 36.00 -10.35 47.90
CA ALA A 247 36.50 -11.31 46.92
C ALA A 247 36.57 -10.68 45.51
N ALA A 248 35.55 -9.92 45.11
CA ALA A 248 35.54 -9.22 43.83
C ALA A 248 36.75 -8.28 43.65
N SER A 249 37.05 -7.49 44.69
CA SER A 249 38.20 -6.58 44.69
C SER A 249 39.53 -7.31 44.54
N ARG A 250 39.68 -8.49 45.17
CA ARG A 250 40.89 -9.33 45.06
C ARG A 250 41.10 -9.89 43.65
N PHE A 251 40.01 -10.27 42.98
CA PHE A 251 40.09 -10.75 41.60
C PHE A 251 40.44 -9.62 40.62
N ARG A 252 39.89 -8.40 40.80
CA ARG A 252 40.24 -7.24 39.96
C ARG A 252 41.65 -6.72 40.19
N SER A 253 42.15 -6.77 41.41
CA SER A 253 43.50 -6.29 41.74
C SER A 253 44.62 -7.21 41.23
N GLY A 254 44.29 -8.27 40.48
CA GLY A 254 45.26 -9.25 39.99
C GLY A 254 45.97 -9.99 41.13
N GLY A 255 45.30 -10.14 42.28
CA GLY A 255 45.88 -10.69 43.50
C GLY A 255 46.50 -12.06 43.25
N THR A 256 47.82 -12.08 43.08
CA THR A 256 48.62 -13.29 43.05
C THR A 256 48.35 -14.03 44.34
N THR A 257 47.76 -15.21 44.22
CA THR A 257 47.67 -16.18 45.32
C THR A 257 49.01 -16.20 46.03
N ILE A 258 48.99 -15.80 47.30
CA ILE A 258 50.09 -15.96 48.23
C ILE A 258 50.49 -17.44 48.16
N GLN A 259 51.66 -17.71 47.57
CA GLN A 259 52.39 -18.94 47.77
C GLN A 259 52.81 -18.96 49.24
N ASP A 260 51.94 -19.45 50.12
CA ASP A 260 52.35 -19.92 51.44
C ASP A 260 52.28 -21.44 51.44
N SER A 261 53.29 -22.04 50.81
CA SER A 261 53.54 -23.47 50.86
C SER A 261 55.03 -23.71 51.04
N SER A 262 55.56 -23.27 52.19
CA SER A 262 56.83 -23.80 52.71
C SER A 262 56.92 -23.60 54.24
N ARG A 263 56.24 -24.45 55.01
CA ARG A 263 56.58 -24.77 56.42
C ARG A 263 55.90 -26.05 56.91
N TYR A 264 56.38 -27.16 56.36
CA TYR A 264 56.54 -28.50 56.95
C TYR A 264 57.61 -29.11 56.02
N TRP A 265 58.92 -28.98 56.26
CA TRP A 265 59.72 -29.24 57.46
C TRP A 265 60.78 -28.16 57.65
#